data_AF-A0A239KKJ0-F1
#
_entry.id   AF-A0A239KKJ0-F1
#
_cell.length_a   1.000
_cell.length_b   1.000
_cell.length_c   1.000
_cell.angle_alpha   90.00
_cell.angle_beta   90.00
_cell.angle_gamma   90.00
#
_symmetry.space_group_name_H-M   'P 1'
#
loop_
_entity.id
_entity.type
_entity.pdbx_description
1 polymer ?
#
loop_
_entity_poly.entity_id
_entity_poly.type
_entity_poly.pdbx_seq_one_letter_code
_entity_poly.pdbx_strand_id
1 'polypeptide(L)'
;MSIFRLNRASCSRHAIYIGIVLAGSALFAVGRAAPVPPPSDATELKKLLDTARDKTKLESPSTGAFHLHATFETFDKNGKPDGSGELAIWWDGHERVKRIVTYRGLTQTLIKAHGSFTSSEPFRSSLSERYLLDALLNPVPHLPSQPKIALEYKPTTLGGLPAGCIIATPQPMVVGGKVLRDPTPAGGAHAYCLTLEDSTLRLAKAPPDKTITYNGLEPFGDKSVAHRISITEEKTVRAKLEIDSMAPWDPVDSDFIPQTSALHTPSIEDVPAGVAEGMVISKVPPVYPEIERVKRASGTVIVSAIISRDGAVADAEAASSPSAGFSQAAITAVKQWRYRPYLLDGQPVEVMTNVFVNFVAH
;
A
#
# COMPACT_ATOMS: atom_id res chain seq x y z
N MET A 1 5.61 -31.93 -71.34
CA MET A 1 5.92 -31.39 -72.68
C MET A 1 4.70 -31.60 -73.56
N SER A 2 3.76 -30.65 -73.57
CA SER A 2 2.65 -30.63 -74.54
C SER A 2 2.28 -29.18 -74.84
N ILE A 3 2.29 -28.91 -76.14
CA ILE A 3 2.31 -27.64 -76.83
C ILE A 3 0.91 -27.40 -77.41
N PHE A 4 0.46 -26.14 -77.31
CA PHE A 4 -0.51 -25.40 -78.14
C PHE A 4 -1.79 -26.09 -78.67
N ARG A 5 -2.93 -25.46 -78.35
CA ARG A 5 -3.95 -25.11 -79.36
C ARG A 5 -4.49 -23.69 -79.10
N LEU A 6 -4.23 -22.80 -80.03
CA LEU A 6 -4.98 -21.55 -80.24
C LEU A 6 -6.12 -21.84 -81.22
N ASN A 7 -7.32 -21.34 -80.95
CA ASN A 7 -8.16 -20.84 -82.03
C ASN A 7 -9.10 -19.73 -81.55
N ARG A 8 -9.11 -18.63 -82.31
CA ARG A 8 -9.93 -17.43 -82.11
C ARG A 8 -11.37 -17.66 -82.57
N ALA A 9 -12.33 -17.11 -81.84
CA ALA A 9 -13.63 -16.66 -82.34
C ALA A 9 -14.08 -15.49 -81.44
N SER A 10 -14.02 -14.25 -81.95
CA SER A 10 -15.13 -13.51 -82.57
C SER A 10 -15.83 -12.60 -81.55
N CYS A 11 -15.77 -11.31 -81.88
CA CYS A 11 -16.13 -10.17 -81.05
C CYS A 11 -17.64 -9.91 -81.14
N SER A 12 -18.32 -9.77 -79.99
CA SER A 12 -19.67 -9.20 -79.93
C SER A 12 -19.75 -8.15 -78.82
N ARG A 13 -20.30 -7.00 -79.19
CA ARG A 13 -20.34 -5.72 -78.48
C ARG A 13 -21.03 -5.84 -77.11
N HIS A 14 -20.42 -5.31 -76.06
CA HIS A 14 -21.10 -4.96 -74.81
C HIS A 14 -20.83 -3.49 -74.47
N ALA A 15 -21.90 -2.74 -74.29
CA ALA A 15 -21.89 -1.36 -73.84
C ALA A 15 -21.39 -1.30 -72.39
N ILE A 16 -20.39 -0.46 -72.13
CA ILE A 16 -19.85 -0.20 -70.81
C ILE A 16 -20.77 0.82 -70.13
N TYR A 17 -21.55 0.39 -69.13
CA TYR A 17 -22.15 1.29 -68.15
C TYR A 17 -21.09 1.64 -67.09
N ILE A 18 -20.65 2.89 -67.08
CA ILE A 18 -19.80 3.43 -66.01
C ILE A 18 -20.72 3.72 -64.81
N GLY A 19 -20.79 2.77 -63.88
CA GLY A 19 -21.38 2.99 -62.56
C GLY A 19 -20.38 3.73 -61.68
N ILE A 20 -20.68 5.00 -61.36
CA ILE A 20 -19.94 5.76 -60.35
C ILE A 20 -20.30 5.17 -58.98
N VAL A 21 -19.37 4.42 -58.37
CA VAL A 21 -19.45 4.02 -56.97
C VAL A 21 -18.93 5.18 -56.12
N LEU A 22 -19.85 5.94 -55.52
CA LEU A 22 -19.51 6.88 -54.45
C LEU A 22 -19.18 6.07 -53.19
N ALA A 23 -17.89 5.92 -52.89
CA ALA A 23 -17.42 5.42 -51.61
C ALA A 23 -17.74 6.46 -50.53
N GLY A 24 -18.89 6.29 -49.85
CA GLY A 24 -19.23 7.04 -48.66
C GLY A 24 -18.37 6.57 -47.49
N SER A 25 -17.29 7.28 -47.20
CA SER A 25 -16.51 7.10 -45.98
C SER A 25 -17.34 7.52 -44.77
N ALA A 26 -18.03 6.56 -44.13
CA ALA A 26 -18.60 6.79 -42.81
C ALA A 26 -17.45 6.86 -41.80
N LEU A 27 -16.97 8.08 -41.53
CA LEU A 27 -16.18 8.37 -40.34
C LEU A 27 -17.09 8.12 -39.12
N PHE A 28 -16.94 6.97 -38.47
CA PHE A 28 -17.40 6.79 -37.10
C PHE A 28 -16.55 7.70 -36.22
N ALA A 29 -17.05 8.90 -35.93
CA ALA A 29 -16.56 9.68 -34.82
C ALA A 29 -16.79 8.83 -33.56
N VAL A 30 -15.72 8.25 -33.01
CA VAL A 30 -15.72 7.76 -31.64
C VAL A 30 -16.01 9.00 -30.79
N GLY A 31 -17.27 9.16 -30.38
CA GLY A 31 -17.67 10.20 -29.46
C GLY A 31 -16.83 10.02 -28.20
N ARG A 32 -15.94 10.98 -27.93
CA ARG A 32 -15.22 11.05 -26.67
C ARG A 32 -16.31 11.08 -25.60
N ALA A 33 -16.41 10.02 -24.79
CA ALA A 33 -17.39 9.97 -23.71
C ALA A 33 -17.27 11.27 -22.92
N ALA A 34 -18.41 11.94 -22.69
CA ALA A 34 -18.42 13.16 -21.90
C ALA A 34 -17.71 12.88 -20.57
N PRO A 35 -16.85 13.80 -20.07
CA PRO A 35 -16.19 13.58 -18.79
C PRO A 35 -17.26 13.38 -17.73
N VAL A 36 -17.24 12.19 -17.10
CA VAL A 36 -18.12 11.88 -15.96
C VAL A 36 -17.91 12.98 -14.93
N PRO A 37 -18.97 13.68 -14.49
CA PRO A 37 -18.82 14.73 -13.49
C PRO A 37 -18.19 14.12 -12.23
N PRO A 38 -17.24 14.82 -11.60
CA PRO A 38 -16.58 14.28 -10.43
C PRO A 38 -17.61 14.06 -9.31
N PRO A 39 -17.53 12.94 -8.57
CA PRO A 39 -18.40 12.67 -7.44
C PRO A 39 -18.33 13.83 -6.44
N SER A 40 -19.49 14.28 -5.98
CA SER A 40 -19.61 15.58 -5.29
C SER A 40 -19.98 15.47 -3.81
N ASP A 41 -20.46 14.30 -3.37
CA ASP A 41 -20.77 14.05 -1.96
C ASP A 41 -19.92 12.94 -1.33
N ALA A 42 -19.86 12.94 0.01
CA ALA A 42 -19.02 12.00 0.77
C ALA A 42 -19.45 10.53 0.62
N THR A 43 -20.72 10.26 0.30
CA THR A 43 -21.24 8.89 0.11
C THR A 43 -20.73 8.31 -1.21
N GLU A 44 -20.78 9.09 -2.28
CA GLU A 44 -20.22 8.74 -3.58
C GLU A 44 -18.71 8.51 -3.50
N LEU A 45 -17.98 9.40 -2.79
CA LEU A 45 -16.54 9.25 -2.57
C LEU A 45 -16.19 8.01 -1.78
N LYS A 46 -16.96 7.70 -0.73
CA LYS A 46 -16.78 6.46 0.02
C LYS A 46 -17.01 5.24 -0.87
N LYS A 47 -18.07 5.23 -1.67
CA LYS A 47 -18.37 4.13 -2.61
C LYS A 47 -17.25 3.93 -3.63
N LEU A 48 -16.66 5.02 -4.11
CA LEU A 48 -15.55 4.96 -5.06
C LEU A 48 -14.28 4.38 -4.41
N LEU A 49 -13.96 4.77 -3.17
CA LEU A 49 -12.88 4.13 -2.39
C LEU A 49 -13.16 2.65 -2.12
N ASP A 50 -14.39 2.31 -1.74
CA ASP A 50 -14.80 0.94 -1.50
C ASP A 50 -14.63 0.07 -2.76
N THR A 51 -15.01 0.60 -3.92
CA THR A 51 -14.82 -0.08 -5.22
C THR A 51 -13.33 -0.26 -5.54
N ALA A 52 -12.51 0.76 -5.34
CA ALA A 52 -11.07 0.66 -5.57
C ALA A 52 -10.42 -0.38 -4.65
N ARG A 53 -10.79 -0.40 -3.37
CA ARG A 53 -10.35 -1.43 -2.41
C ARG A 53 -10.74 -2.81 -2.89
N ASP A 54 -12.00 -3.03 -3.22
CA ASP A 54 -12.48 -4.36 -3.58
C ASP A 54 -11.80 -4.90 -4.85
N LYS A 55 -11.44 -4.02 -5.79
CA LYS A 55 -10.66 -4.35 -6.99
C LYS A 55 -9.18 -4.63 -6.74
N THR A 56 -8.58 -4.10 -5.67
CA THR A 56 -7.12 -4.12 -5.47
C THR A 56 -6.67 -4.97 -4.29
N LYS A 57 -7.58 -5.30 -3.37
CA LYS A 57 -7.33 -6.20 -2.25
C LYS A 57 -7.15 -7.64 -2.72
N LEU A 58 -5.98 -8.22 -2.45
CA LEU A 58 -5.61 -9.57 -2.89
C LEU A 58 -6.08 -10.65 -1.89
N GLU A 59 -5.93 -10.45 -0.58
CA GLU A 59 -6.41 -11.42 0.42
C GLU A 59 -7.90 -11.22 0.70
N SER A 60 -8.72 -11.69 -0.23
CA SER A 60 -10.17 -11.64 -0.12
C SER A 60 -10.80 -12.88 -0.75
N PRO A 61 -12.02 -13.27 -0.32
CA PRO A 61 -12.72 -14.39 -0.94
C PRO A 61 -12.97 -14.23 -2.45
N SER A 62 -13.16 -13.00 -2.94
CA SER A 62 -13.41 -12.79 -4.38
C SER A 62 -12.18 -13.01 -5.25
N THR A 63 -10.97 -12.92 -4.68
CA THR A 63 -9.72 -13.20 -5.41
C THR A 63 -9.59 -14.68 -5.77
N GLY A 64 -10.21 -15.59 -4.99
CA GLY A 64 -9.92 -17.02 -5.04
C GLY A 64 -8.51 -17.35 -4.52
N ALA A 65 -8.17 -18.64 -4.51
CA ALA A 65 -6.86 -19.10 -4.08
C ALA A 65 -5.77 -18.74 -5.09
N PHE A 66 -4.60 -18.33 -4.60
CA PHE A 66 -3.47 -17.96 -5.45
C PHE A 66 -2.13 -18.28 -4.81
N HIS A 67 -1.13 -18.44 -5.68
CA HIS A 67 0.28 -18.38 -5.33
C HIS A 67 0.93 -17.20 -6.06
N LEU A 68 1.61 -16.34 -5.30
CA LEU A 68 2.29 -15.14 -5.78
C LEU A 68 3.76 -15.19 -5.41
N HIS A 69 4.63 -14.85 -6.37
CA HIS A 69 6.05 -14.59 -6.14
C HIS A 69 6.37 -13.13 -6.51
N ALA A 70 7.14 -12.48 -5.66
CA ALA A 70 7.62 -11.13 -5.86
C ALA A 70 9.04 -10.95 -5.31
N THR A 71 9.75 -9.99 -5.88
CA THR A 71 11.04 -9.50 -5.39
C THR A 71 10.88 -8.07 -4.87
N PHE A 72 11.72 -7.67 -3.92
CA PHE A 72 11.72 -6.30 -3.43
C PHE A 72 13.12 -5.77 -3.13
N GLU A 73 13.25 -4.46 -3.19
CA GLU A 73 14.47 -3.72 -2.87
C GLU A 73 14.14 -2.60 -1.88
N THR A 74 15.01 -2.38 -0.91
CA THR A 74 14.96 -1.26 0.04
C THR A 74 16.14 -0.32 -0.19
N PHE A 75 15.92 0.95 0.14
CA PHE A 75 16.89 2.01 -0.06
C PHE A 75 17.07 2.82 1.22
N ASP A 76 18.30 3.27 1.49
CA ASP A 76 18.61 4.18 2.59
C ASP A 76 18.07 5.59 2.33
N LYS A 77 18.17 6.48 3.33
CA LYS A 77 17.62 7.84 3.27
C LYS A 77 18.20 8.71 2.14
N ASN A 78 19.30 8.28 1.53
CA ASN A 78 19.94 8.95 0.40
C ASN A 78 19.58 8.29 -0.95
N GLY A 79 18.71 7.28 -0.94
CA GLY A 79 18.30 6.54 -2.13
C GLY A 79 19.32 5.48 -2.57
N LYS A 80 20.28 5.10 -1.72
CA LYS A 80 21.22 4.03 -2.02
C LYS A 80 20.59 2.68 -1.66
N PRO A 81 20.71 1.64 -2.49
CA PRO A 81 20.24 0.29 -2.13
C PRO A 81 20.83 -0.15 -0.79
N ASP A 82 19.97 -0.60 0.13
CA ASP A 82 20.36 -1.06 1.47
C ASP A 82 19.83 -2.46 1.81
N GLY A 83 19.06 -3.07 0.91
CA GLY A 83 18.60 -4.45 1.04
C GLY A 83 17.80 -4.90 -0.17
N SER A 84 17.72 -6.21 -0.34
CA SER A 84 16.81 -6.85 -1.28
C SER A 84 16.29 -8.16 -0.69
N GLY A 85 15.19 -8.63 -1.24
CA GLY A 85 14.53 -9.82 -0.77
C GLY A 85 13.53 -10.40 -1.75
N GLU A 86 12.99 -11.55 -1.36
CA GLU A 86 11.98 -12.31 -2.09
C GLU A 86 10.79 -12.57 -1.17
N LEU A 87 9.60 -12.61 -1.76
CA LEU A 87 8.31 -12.80 -1.11
C LEU A 87 7.52 -13.84 -1.90
N ALA A 88 7.10 -14.91 -1.23
CA ALA A 88 6.14 -15.87 -1.76
C ALA A 88 4.90 -15.91 -0.87
N ILE A 89 3.71 -15.86 -1.47
CA ILE A 89 2.42 -15.85 -0.77
C ILE A 89 1.53 -16.94 -1.32
N TRP A 90 1.03 -17.80 -0.43
CA TRP A 90 -0.02 -18.77 -0.68
C TRP A 90 -1.27 -18.34 0.07
N TRP A 91 -2.31 -17.98 -0.68
CA TRP A 91 -3.62 -17.63 -0.14
C TRP A 91 -4.61 -18.74 -0.48
N ASP A 92 -5.38 -19.20 0.50
CA ASP A 92 -6.32 -20.30 0.30
C ASP A 92 -7.68 -19.88 -0.27
N GLY A 93 -7.90 -18.58 -0.48
CA GLY A 93 -9.20 -18.04 -0.89
C GLY A 93 -10.12 -17.67 0.27
N HIS A 94 -9.75 -17.90 1.53
CA HIS A 94 -10.63 -17.73 2.68
C HIS A 94 -9.98 -16.99 3.85
N GLU A 95 -9.16 -17.68 4.63
CA GLU A 95 -8.57 -17.15 5.86
C GLU A 95 -7.14 -17.61 6.11
N ARG A 96 -6.68 -18.65 5.40
CA ARG A 96 -5.36 -19.22 5.59
C ARG A 96 -4.39 -18.58 4.62
N VAL A 97 -3.25 -18.16 5.15
CA VAL A 97 -2.15 -17.64 4.35
C VAL A 97 -0.85 -18.26 4.81
N LYS A 98 0.01 -18.64 3.86
CA LYS A 98 1.43 -18.85 4.10
C LYS A 98 2.20 -17.78 3.36
N ARG A 99 3.17 -17.17 4.04
CA ARG A 99 4.11 -16.21 3.46
C ARG A 99 5.51 -16.67 3.76
N ILE A 100 6.37 -16.66 2.75
CA ILE A 100 7.81 -16.85 2.93
C ILE A 100 8.48 -15.55 2.49
N VAL A 101 9.27 -14.98 3.38
CA VAL A 101 10.03 -13.75 3.12
C VAL A 101 11.50 -14.06 3.33
N THR A 102 12.33 -13.76 2.34
CA THR A 102 13.78 -13.79 2.48
C THR A 102 14.31 -12.38 2.39
N TYR A 103 15.00 -11.89 3.43
CA TYR A 103 15.59 -10.55 3.46
C TYR A 103 16.95 -10.57 4.14
N ARG A 104 17.97 -9.98 3.50
CA ARG A 104 19.35 -9.91 4.02
C ARG A 104 19.90 -11.28 4.51
N GLY A 105 19.56 -12.35 3.78
CA GLY A 105 20.02 -13.72 4.07
C GLY A 105 19.27 -14.43 5.20
N LEU A 106 18.21 -13.84 5.74
CA LEU A 106 17.31 -14.46 6.71
C LEU A 106 15.99 -14.82 6.01
N THR A 107 15.51 -16.04 6.22
CA THR A 107 14.22 -16.51 5.69
C THR A 107 13.24 -16.71 6.82
N GLN A 108 12.07 -16.10 6.71
CA GLN A 108 10.97 -16.25 7.63
C GLN A 108 9.79 -16.92 6.91
N THR A 109 9.24 -17.97 7.51
CA THR A 109 7.92 -18.48 7.13
C THR A 109 6.89 -17.98 8.13
N LEU A 110 5.81 -17.39 7.63
CA LEU A 110 4.63 -17.01 8.40
C LEU A 110 3.43 -17.81 7.90
N ILE A 111 2.67 -18.41 8.82
CA ILE A 111 1.45 -19.15 8.49
C ILE A 111 0.32 -18.66 9.36
N LYS A 112 -0.73 -18.11 8.76
CA LYS A 112 -2.01 -17.88 9.42
C LYS A 112 -2.91 -19.09 9.23
N ALA A 113 -3.28 -19.72 10.34
CA ALA A 113 -4.30 -20.76 10.38
C ALA A 113 -5.14 -20.55 11.65
N HIS A 114 -6.46 -20.79 11.57
CA HIS A 114 -7.36 -20.63 12.72
C HIS A 114 -7.29 -19.23 13.38
N GLY A 115 -7.19 -18.18 12.57
CA GLY A 115 -7.21 -16.79 13.03
C GLY A 115 -5.89 -16.21 13.54
N SER A 116 -4.88 -17.04 13.85
CA SER A 116 -3.57 -16.58 14.36
C SER A 116 -2.44 -16.90 13.40
N PHE A 117 -1.45 -16.00 13.31
CA PHE A 117 -0.20 -16.30 12.63
C PHE A 117 0.69 -17.17 13.52
N THR A 118 1.56 -17.94 12.88
CA THR A 118 2.68 -18.69 13.46
C THR A 118 3.91 -18.39 12.60
N SER A 119 5.10 -18.33 13.20
CA SER A 119 6.35 -18.16 12.44
C SER A 119 7.38 -19.23 12.79
N SER A 120 8.16 -19.61 11.78
CA SER A 120 9.30 -20.52 11.91
C SER A 120 10.48 -19.92 12.68
N GLU A 121 10.56 -18.59 12.79
CA GLU A 121 11.68 -17.86 13.41
C GLU A 121 11.16 -16.69 14.28
N PRO A 122 11.93 -16.20 15.27
CA PRO A 122 11.61 -14.97 15.98
C PRO A 122 11.48 -13.82 14.99
N PHE A 123 10.40 -13.05 15.13
CA PHE A 123 9.96 -12.05 14.18
C PHE A 123 11.04 -10.97 13.90
N ARG A 124 11.33 -10.71 12.61
CA ARG A 124 12.31 -9.70 12.16
C ARG A 124 11.82 -8.90 10.95
N SER A 125 10.52 -8.66 10.80
CA SER A 125 10.07 -7.83 9.68
C SER A 125 10.54 -6.39 9.88
N SER A 126 11.12 -5.78 8.84
CA SER A 126 11.35 -4.33 8.87
C SER A 126 10.04 -3.56 8.68
N LEU A 127 9.95 -2.33 9.20
CA LEU A 127 8.79 -1.47 8.91
C LEU A 127 8.58 -1.27 7.40
N SER A 128 9.67 -1.17 6.63
CA SER A 128 9.65 -1.05 5.17
C SER A 128 9.04 -2.26 4.46
N GLU A 129 9.36 -3.48 4.90
CA GLU A 129 8.73 -4.73 4.39
C GLU A 129 7.23 -4.73 4.66
N ARG A 130 6.81 -4.38 5.88
CA ARG A 130 5.38 -4.32 6.24
C ARG A 130 4.63 -3.30 5.38
N TYR A 131 5.20 -2.14 5.11
CA TYR A 131 4.59 -1.14 4.22
C TYR A 131 4.44 -1.65 2.79
N LEU A 132 5.45 -2.35 2.25
CA LEU A 132 5.34 -2.96 0.92
C LEU A 132 4.25 -4.03 0.87
N LEU A 133 4.17 -4.86 1.92
CA LEU A 133 3.19 -5.93 2.01
C LEU A 133 1.76 -5.37 2.15
N ASP A 134 1.57 -4.31 2.92
CA ASP A 134 0.27 -3.61 3.03
C ASP A 134 -0.12 -2.95 1.71
N ALA A 135 0.83 -2.29 1.03
CA ALA A 135 0.60 -1.74 -0.30
C ALA A 135 0.24 -2.83 -1.33
N LEU A 136 0.86 -4.01 -1.25
CA LEU A 136 0.55 -5.12 -2.16
C LEU A 136 -0.82 -5.74 -1.87
N LEU A 137 -1.12 -6.02 -0.60
CA LEU A 137 -2.27 -6.84 -0.22
C LEU A 137 -3.52 -6.05 0.13
N ASN A 138 -3.36 -4.86 0.71
CA ASN A 138 -4.43 -3.99 1.21
C ASN A 138 -4.19 -2.50 0.84
N PRO A 139 -3.99 -2.16 -0.45
CA PRO A 139 -3.58 -0.82 -0.87
C PRO A 139 -4.56 0.32 -0.53
N VAL A 140 -5.83 0.00 -0.30
CA VAL A 140 -6.87 0.94 0.17
C VAL A 140 -7.47 0.39 1.46
N PRO A 141 -7.23 1.03 2.62
CA PRO A 141 -7.74 0.55 3.90
C PRO A 141 -9.25 0.78 4.04
N HIS A 142 -9.88 0.07 4.97
CA HIS A 142 -11.21 0.42 5.44
C HIS A 142 -11.13 1.73 6.26
N LEU A 143 -11.95 2.72 5.90
CA LEU A 143 -12.02 3.96 6.68
C LEU A 143 -12.63 3.65 8.06
N PRO A 144 -11.96 4.02 9.16
CA PRO A 144 -12.49 3.79 10.50
C PRO A 144 -13.73 4.65 10.73
N SER A 145 -14.63 4.17 11.60
CA SER A 145 -15.78 4.96 12.05
C SER A 145 -15.39 6.09 13.00
N GLN A 146 -14.24 5.96 13.68
CA GLN A 146 -13.67 6.98 14.57
C GLN A 146 -12.14 7.04 14.44
N PRO A 147 -11.52 8.23 14.39
CA PRO A 147 -12.16 9.54 14.32
C PRO A 147 -12.96 9.70 13.02
N LYS A 148 -13.91 10.65 12.98
CA LYS A 148 -14.65 10.95 11.75
C LYS A 148 -13.67 11.35 10.65
N ILE A 149 -13.81 10.75 9.47
CA ILE A 149 -12.98 11.07 8.30
C ILE A 149 -13.76 11.98 7.37
N ALA A 150 -13.20 13.15 7.04
CA ALA A 150 -13.70 14.00 5.98
C ALA A 150 -13.12 13.53 4.63
N LEU A 151 -13.97 13.44 3.62
CA LEU A 151 -13.58 13.09 2.25
C LEU A 151 -13.70 14.31 1.34
N GLU A 152 -12.65 14.59 0.60
CA GLU A 152 -12.60 15.61 -0.45
C GLU A 152 -12.16 14.98 -1.77
N TYR A 153 -12.68 15.45 -2.89
CA TYR A 153 -12.26 15.03 -4.21
C TYR A 153 -11.45 16.11 -4.90
N LYS A 154 -10.28 15.75 -5.40
CA LYS A 154 -9.41 16.64 -6.18
C LYS A 154 -9.17 16.06 -7.58
N PRO A 155 -9.70 16.69 -8.65
CA PRO A 155 -9.38 16.31 -10.03
C PRO A 155 -7.87 16.39 -10.27
N THR A 156 -7.33 15.46 -11.04
CA THR A 156 -5.92 15.43 -11.40
C THR A 156 -5.69 14.71 -12.72
N THR A 157 -4.42 14.55 -13.10
CA THR A 157 -4.00 13.71 -14.21
C THR A 157 -2.89 12.77 -13.75
N LEU A 158 -2.96 11.50 -14.14
CA LEU A 158 -1.96 10.49 -13.83
C LEU A 158 -1.46 9.90 -15.15
N GLY A 159 -0.19 10.12 -15.49
CA GLY A 159 0.37 9.67 -16.77
C GLY A 159 -0.37 10.21 -18.00
N GLY A 160 -0.98 11.41 -17.90
CA GLY A 160 -1.79 12.02 -18.96
C GLY A 160 -3.25 11.55 -19.01
N LEU A 161 -3.64 10.57 -18.18
CA LEU A 161 -5.03 10.12 -18.08
C LEU A 161 -5.83 10.97 -17.08
N PRO A 162 -7.11 11.27 -17.36
CA PRO A 162 -8.01 11.86 -16.38
C PRO A 162 -8.13 11.00 -15.12
N ALA A 163 -7.89 11.61 -13.98
CA ALA A 163 -7.88 10.93 -12.69
C ALA A 163 -8.47 11.83 -11.59
N GLY A 164 -8.71 11.22 -10.44
CA GLY A 164 -9.22 11.89 -9.25
C GLY A 164 -8.55 11.36 -8.00
N CYS A 165 -8.13 12.25 -7.12
CA CYS A 165 -7.64 11.89 -5.79
C CYS A 165 -8.73 12.12 -4.76
N ILE A 166 -9.05 11.06 -4.01
CA ILE A 166 -9.92 11.13 -2.84
C ILE A 166 -9.02 11.35 -1.63
N ILE A 167 -9.16 12.51 -1.00
CA ILE A 167 -8.38 12.95 0.16
C ILE A 167 -9.20 12.62 1.42
N ALA A 168 -8.64 11.77 2.27
CA ALA A 168 -9.22 11.33 3.53
C ALA A 168 -8.50 11.99 4.70
N THR A 169 -9.20 12.93 5.36
CA THR A 169 -8.65 13.74 6.46
C THR A 169 -9.32 13.38 7.78
N PRO A 170 -8.58 12.85 8.77
CA PRO A 170 -9.07 12.63 10.12
C PRO A 170 -9.50 13.95 10.76
N GLN A 171 -10.71 14.00 11.35
CA GLN A 171 -11.21 15.17 12.05
C GLN A 171 -10.93 15.10 13.56
N PRO A 172 -10.61 16.23 14.21
CA PRO A 172 -10.43 16.28 15.66
C PRO A 172 -11.70 15.90 16.40
N MET A 173 -11.53 15.15 17.50
CA MET A 173 -12.63 14.84 18.41
C MET A 173 -12.83 16.03 19.35
N VAL A 174 -13.96 16.72 19.19
CA VAL A 174 -14.34 17.89 20.00
C VAL A 174 -15.52 17.53 20.90
N VAL A 175 -15.37 17.72 22.21
CA VAL A 175 -16.46 17.55 23.19
C VAL A 175 -16.55 18.82 24.03
N GLY A 176 -17.73 19.45 24.07
CA GLY A 176 -17.95 20.69 24.82
C GLY A 176 -17.05 21.86 24.37
N GLY A 177 -16.71 21.92 23.08
CA GLY A 177 -15.84 22.96 22.51
C GLY A 177 -14.33 22.76 22.80
N LYS A 178 -13.94 21.71 23.51
CA LYS A 178 -12.54 21.33 23.72
C LYS A 178 -12.15 20.20 22.79
N VAL A 179 -11.02 20.35 22.11
CA VAL A 179 -10.37 19.26 21.36
C VAL A 179 -9.84 18.25 22.37
N LEU A 180 -10.51 17.10 22.51
CA LEU A 180 -10.07 16.03 23.41
C LEU A 180 -8.93 15.21 22.81
N ARG A 181 -8.93 15.06 21.48
CA ARG A 181 -7.89 14.37 20.74
C ARG A 181 -7.79 15.00 19.36
N ASP A 182 -6.63 15.55 19.05
CA ASP A 182 -6.29 15.97 17.70
C ASP A 182 -5.59 14.80 16.99
N PRO A 183 -6.20 14.16 15.98
CA PRO A 183 -5.55 13.16 15.15
C PRO A 183 -4.71 13.78 14.03
N THR A 184 -4.77 15.10 13.84
CA THR A 184 -3.99 15.81 12.80
C THR A 184 -2.47 15.61 12.96
N PRO A 185 -1.90 15.63 14.18
CA PRO A 185 -0.50 15.27 14.41
C PRO A 185 -0.19 13.79 14.16
N ALA A 186 -1.18 12.91 13.95
CA ALA A 186 -1.09 11.44 13.99
C ALA A 186 -1.15 10.73 12.62
N GLY A 187 -1.37 11.46 11.53
CA GLY A 187 -1.40 10.81 10.23
C GLY A 187 -1.89 11.65 9.07
N GLY A 188 -1.98 12.99 9.21
CA GLY A 188 -2.38 13.95 8.18
C GLY A 188 -3.49 13.48 7.24
N ALA A 189 -3.52 13.99 6.01
CA ALA A 189 -4.48 13.56 5.00
C ALA A 189 -3.87 12.43 4.16
N HIS A 190 -4.59 11.31 4.05
CA HIS A 190 -4.27 10.28 3.06
C HIS A 190 -4.92 10.63 1.73
N ALA A 191 -4.31 10.28 0.61
CA ALA A 191 -4.94 10.45 -0.70
C ALA A 191 -4.90 9.15 -1.50
N TYR A 192 -5.99 8.80 -2.16
CA TYR A 192 -6.07 7.64 -3.06
C TYR A 192 -6.48 8.14 -4.43
N CYS A 193 -5.59 8.01 -5.40
CA CYS A 193 -5.77 8.56 -6.74
C CYS A 193 -6.09 7.45 -7.73
N LEU A 194 -7.26 7.59 -8.34
CA LEU A 194 -7.90 6.59 -9.19
C LEU A 194 -8.06 7.14 -10.60
N THR A 195 -7.92 6.27 -11.60
CA THR A 195 -8.32 6.59 -12.98
C THR A 195 -9.85 6.61 -13.10
N LEU A 196 -10.40 7.57 -13.84
CA LEU A 196 -11.86 7.75 -13.93
C LEU A 196 -12.57 6.74 -14.84
N GLU A 197 -11.84 6.12 -15.75
CA GLU A 197 -12.39 5.15 -16.70
C GLU A 197 -12.77 3.83 -16.01
N ASP A 198 -11.94 3.37 -15.08
CA ASP A 198 -12.02 2.03 -14.50
C ASP A 198 -11.94 2.03 -12.96
N SER A 199 -11.85 3.21 -12.32
CA SER A 199 -11.72 3.36 -10.86
C SER A 199 -10.49 2.64 -10.28
N THR A 200 -9.44 2.47 -11.08
CA THR A 200 -8.27 1.71 -10.69
C THR A 200 -7.27 2.57 -9.92
N LEU A 201 -6.74 2.03 -8.82
CA LEU A 201 -5.73 2.72 -8.01
C LEU A 201 -4.40 2.81 -8.75
N ARG A 202 -3.86 4.03 -8.82
CA ARG A 202 -2.56 4.31 -9.45
C ARG A 202 -1.56 4.92 -8.49
N LEU A 203 -2.06 5.63 -7.48
CA LEU A 203 -1.23 6.33 -6.52
C LEU A 203 -1.95 6.44 -5.18
N ALA A 204 -1.21 6.23 -4.08
CA ALA A 204 -1.65 6.57 -2.74
C ALA A 204 -0.65 7.54 -2.10
N LYS A 205 -1.12 8.41 -1.21
CA LYS A 205 -0.29 9.28 -0.36
C LYS A 205 -0.62 9.02 1.09
N ALA A 206 0.43 8.92 1.90
CA ALA A 206 0.37 8.80 3.34
C ALA A 206 1.37 9.80 3.96
N PRO A 207 1.06 10.40 5.12
CA PRO A 207 1.98 11.33 5.77
C PRO A 207 3.32 10.70 6.24
N PRO A 208 4.40 11.52 6.43
CA PRO A 208 4.41 12.97 6.22
C PRO A 208 4.37 13.32 4.74
N ASP A 209 5.01 12.50 3.90
CA ASP A 209 5.22 12.72 2.47
C ASP A 209 5.52 11.39 1.74
N LYS A 210 4.94 10.29 2.22
CA LYS A 210 5.04 8.99 1.54
C LYS A 210 4.09 8.95 0.35
N THR A 211 4.61 8.61 -0.82
CA THR A 211 3.86 8.37 -2.05
C THR A 211 4.08 6.94 -2.47
N ILE A 212 2.99 6.19 -2.66
CA ILE A 212 3.00 4.84 -3.17
C ILE A 212 2.46 4.89 -4.60
N THR A 213 3.17 4.28 -5.55
CA THR A 213 2.73 4.19 -6.94
C THR A 213 2.46 2.75 -7.33
N TYR A 214 1.40 2.53 -8.10
CA TYR A 214 0.91 1.22 -8.53
C TYR A 214 0.93 1.15 -10.06
N ASN A 215 1.90 0.42 -10.60
CA ASN A 215 2.20 0.35 -12.03
C ASN A 215 2.16 -1.10 -12.53
N GLY A 216 2.07 -1.27 -13.86
CA GLY A 216 1.98 -2.60 -14.47
C GLY A 216 0.74 -3.36 -13.99
N LEU A 217 -0.43 -2.74 -14.16
CA LEU A 217 -1.67 -3.32 -13.65
C LEU A 217 -2.15 -4.42 -14.59
N GLU A 218 -2.28 -5.62 -14.07
CA GLU A 218 -2.75 -6.80 -14.80
C GLU A 218 -3.98 -7.41 -14.12
N PRO A 219 -4.92 -7.97 -14.89
CA PRO A 219 -6.11 -8.58 -14.32
C PRO A 219 -5.79 -9.95 -13.69
N PHE A 220 -6.33 -10.22 -12.50
CA PHE A 220 -6.39 -11.55 -11.88
C PHE A 220 -7.82 -11.81 -11.41
N GLY A 221 -8.61 -12.52 -12.21
CA GLY A 221 -10.06 -12.61 -11.98
C GLY A 221 -10.72 -11.23 -12.08
N ASP A 222 -11.38 -10.80 -11.00
CA ASP A 222 -11.99 -9.46 -10.86
C ASP A 222 -11.01 -8.40 -10.32
N LYS A 223 -9.77 -8.78 -10.02
CA LYS A 223 -8.76 -7.91 -9.42
C LYS A 223 -7.92 -7.18 -10.45
N SER A 224 -7.46 -5.99 -10.08
CA SER A 224 -6.41 -5.25 -10.76
C SER A 224 -5.15 -5.29 -9.91
N VAL A 225 -4.19 -6.12 -10.32
CA VAL A 225 -2.97 -6.41 -9.55
C VAL A 225 -1.83 -5.53 -10.05
N ALA A 226 -1.19 -4.78 -9.15
CA ALA A 226 -0.05 -3.96 -9.50
C ALA A 226 1.25 -4.77 -9.49
N HIS A 227 1.82 -5.05 -10.66
CA HIS A 227 3.08 -5.79 -10.76
C HIS A 227 4.29 -4.97 -10.33
N ARG A 228 4.18 -3.64 -10.22
CA ARG A 228 5.27 -2.78 -9.74
C ARG A 228 4.74 -1.77 -8.74
N ILE A 229 5.24 -1.86 -7.52
CA ILE A 229 4.92 -0.94 -6.43
C ILE A 229 6.20 -0.19 -6.05
N SER A 230 6.12 1.13 -5.90
CA SER A 230 7.24 1.93 -5.39
C SER A 230 6.77 2.86 -4.30
N ILE A 231 7.50 2.88 -3.19
CA ILE A 231 7.31 3.80 -2.05
C ILE A 231 8.39 4.88 -2.13
N THR A 232 7.97 6.13 -2.18
CA THR A 232 8.82 7.32 -2.24
C THR A 232 8.52 8.22 -1.06
N GLU A 233 9.53 8.71 -0.36
CA GLU A 233 9.43 9.63 0.78
C GLU A 233 10.34 10.83 0.53
N GLU A 234 9.81 12.05 0.64
CA GLU A 234 10.57 13.29 0.40
C GLU A 234 11.36 13.28 -0.94
N LYS A 235 10.77 12.67 -1.99
CA LYS A 235 11.33 12.44 -3.34
C LYS A 235 12.38 11.32 -3.47
N THR A 236 12.72 10.66 -2.37
CA THR A 236 13.66 9.54 -2.36
C THR A 236 12.88 8.22 -2.41
N VAL A 237 13.20 7.35 -3.35
CA VAL A 237 12.65 5.98 -3.35
C VAL A 237 13.16 5.26 -2.10
N ARG A 238 12.25 4.72 -1.30
CA ARG A 238 12.54 3.99 -0.05
C ARG A 238 12.42 2.48 -0.24
N ALA A 239 11.50 2.06 -1.10
CA ALA A 239 11.29 0.65 -1.40
C ALA A 239 10.65 0.44 -2.78
N LYS A 240 10.93 -0.69 -3.39
CA LYS A 240 10.29 -1.18 -4.62
C LYS A 240 9.92 -2.64 -4.46
N LEU A 241 8.82 -3.05 -5.10
CA LEU A 241 8.40 -4.44 -5.21
C LEU A 241 7.99 -4.72 -6.66
N GLU A 242 8.41 -5.87 -7.17
CA GLU A 242 8.05 -6.39 -8.49
C GLU A 242 7.43 -7.78 -8.34
N ILE A 243 6.24 -8.00 -8.91
CA ILE A 243 5.58 -9.31 -8.95
C ILE A 243 6.12 -10.07 -10.17
N ASP A 244 6.80 -11.18 -9.92
CA ASP A 244 7.34 -12.06 -10.97
C ASP A 244 6.27 -13.00 -11.51
N SER A 245 5.40 -13.51 -10.63
CA SER A 245 4.29 -14.37 -11.02
C SER A 245 3.14 -14.34 -10.01
N MET A 246 1.92 -14.47 -10.51
CA MET A 246 0.72 -14.72 -9.72
C MET A 246 -0.19 -15.66 -10.50
N ALA A 247 -0.57 -16.78 -9.91
CA ALA A 247 -1.39 -17.80 -10.57
C ALA A 247 -2.44 -18.38 -9.62
N PRO A 248 -3.59 -18.86 -10.14
CA PRO A 248 -4.49 -19.71 -9.37
C PRO A 248 -3.72 -20.92 -8.85
N TRP A 249 -4.05 -21.34 -7.64
CA TRP A 249 -3.36 -22.44 -6.98
C TRP A 249 -4.36 -23.27 -6.19
N ASP A 250 -4.17 -24.58 -6.17
CA ASP A 250 -5.00 -25.54 -5.43
C ASP A 250 -4.41 -25.75 -4.03
N PRO A 251 -5.02 -25.20 -2.97
CA PRO A 251 -4.45 -25.27 -1.64
C PRO A 251 -4.53 -26.70 -1.08
N VAL A 252 -3.44 -27.20 -0.51
CA VAL A 252 -3.45 -28.43 0.29
C VAL A 252 -3.15 -28.12 1.75
N ASP A 253 -3.75 -28.87 2.66
CA ASP A 253 -3.68 -28.57 4.10
C ASP A 253 -2.24 -28.53 4.62
N SER A 254 -1.35 -29.35 4.09
CA SER A 254 0.07 -29.40 4.48
C SER A 254 0.82 -28.08 4.26
N ASP A 255 0.34 -27.21 3.36
CA ASP A 255 0.97 -25.90 3.15
C ASP A 255 0.75 -24.93 4.31
N PHE A 256 -0.30 -25.16 5.11
CA PHE A 256 -0.65 -24.32 6.26
C PHE A 256 -0.34 -24.99 7.59
N ILE A 257 0.46 -26.07 7.56
CA ILE A 257 1.00 -26.70 8.76
C ILE A 257 2.41 -26.15 8.97
N PRO A 258 2.69 -25.48 10.10
CA PRO A 258 4.03 -24.98 10.35
C PRO A 258 4.99 -26.15 10.58
N GLN A 259 6.11 -26.11 9.87
CA GLN A 259 7.08 -27.21 9.78
C GLN A 259 7.97 -27.35 11.04
N THR A 260 7.99 -26.34 11.92
CA THR A 260 8.91 -26.29 13.08
C THR A 260 8.14 -26.34 14.40
N SER A 261 8.57 -27.18 15.35
CA SER A 261 7.98 -27.29 16.70
C SER A 261 8.17 -26.04 17.59
N ALA A 262 8.97 -25.06 17.17
CA ALA A 262 9.09 -23.75 17.78
C ALA A 262 8.11 -22.76 17.13
N LEU A 263 6.82 -22.98 17.33
CA LEU A 263 5.77 -22.06 16.89
C LEU A 263 5.85 -20.77 17.71
N HIS A 264 6.33 -19.68 17.12
CA HIS A 264 6.14 -18.36 17.70
C HIS A 264 4.86 -17.77 17.12
N THR A 265 3.88 -17.35 17.94
CA THR A 265 2.76 -16.53 17.47
C THR A 265 3.31 -15.13 17.16
N PRO A 266 3.45 -14.70 15.89
CA PRO A 266 3.85 -13.34 15.54
C PRO A 266 2.58 -12.50 15.48
N SER A 267 1.97 -12.23 16.63
CA SER A 267 0.99 -11.16 16.72
C SER A 267 1.77 -9.89 17.00
N ILE A 268 2.07 -9.11 15.96
CA ILE A 268 2.23 -7.67 16.15
C ILE A 268 0.82 -7.11 16.22
N GLU A 269 0.40 -6.80 17.44
CA GLU A 269 -0.87 -6.11 17.64
C GLU A 269 -0.71 -4.63 17.32
N ASP A 270 -1.59 -4.11 16.47
CA ASP A 270 -1.70 -2.67 16.24
C ASP A 270 -2.36 -2.04 17.46
N VAL A 271 -1.54 -1.46 18.34
CA VAL A 271 -2.03 -0.84 19.57
C VAL A 271 -2.21 0.65 19.35
N PRO A 272 -3.39 1.22 19.70
CA PRO A 272 -3.60 2.65 19.62
C PRO A 272 -2.55 3.41 20.46
N ALA A 273 -1.99 4.48 19.91
CA ALA A 273 -0.93 5.25 20.55
C ALA A 273 -1.17 5.66 22.01
N GLY A 274 -2.43 5.99 22.37
CA GLY A 274 -2.77 6.34 23.75
C GLY A 274 -2.65 5.17 24.73
N VAL A 275 -2.90 3.94 24.27
CA VAL A 275 -2.69 2.72 25.06
C VAL A 275 -1.19 2.48 25.25
N ALA A 276 -0.41 2.54 24.16
CA ALA A 276 1.03 2.35 24.23
C ALA A 276 1.72 3.42 25.10
N GLU A 277 1.28 4.68 25.03
CA GLU A 277 1.77 5.77 25.87
C GLU A 277 1.58 5.47 27.37
N GLY A 278 0.43 4.92 27.76
CA GLY A 278 0.16 4.49 29.14
C GLY A 278 0.99 3.30 29.61
N MET A 279 1.66 2.61 28.68
CA MET A 279 2.53 1.46 28.97
C MET A 279 4.00 1.84 29.10
N VAL A 280 4.39 3.08 28.84
CA VAL A 280 5.79 3.49 28.89
C VAL A 280 6.31 3.41 30.33
N ILE A 281 7.41 2.69 30.52
CA ILE A 281 8.14 2.58 31.80
C ILE A 281 9.18 3.70 31.90
N SER A 282 9.93 3.95 30.83
CA SER A 282 10.99 4.97 30.82
C SER A 282 11.14 5.61 29.45
N LYS A 283 11.33 6.94 29.46
CA LYS A 283 11.59 7.75 28.27
C LYS A 283 12.96 8.42 28.36
N VAL A 284 13.70 8.35 27.26
CA VAL A 284 14.85 9.22 27.03
C VAL A 284 14.33 10.42 26.22
N PRO A 285 14.52 11.66 26.68
CA PRO A 285 14.10 12.82 25.90
C PRO A 285 14.93 12.93 24.60
N PRO A 286 14.33 13.38 23.49
CA PRO A 286 15.09 13.63 22.27
C PRO A 286 16.06 14.78 22.46
N VAL A 287 17.26 14.64 21.90
CA VAL A 287 18.21 15.74 21.83
C VAL A 287 17.71 16.71 20.76
N TYR A 288 17.43 17.95 21.16
CA TYR A 288 17.00 18.97 20.23
C TYR A 288 18.15 19.31 19.25
N PRO A 289 17.97 19.15 17.92
CA PRO A 289 19.06 19.34 16.99
C PRO A 289 19.42 20.82 16.75
N GLU A 290 20.70 21.11 16.63
CA GLU A 290 21.26 22.47 16.64
C GLU A 290 20.78 23.32 15.44
N ILE A 291 20.66 22.72 14.24
CA ILE A 291 20.22 23.42 13.03
C ILE A 291 18.78 23.92 13.21
N GLU A 292 17.91 23.08 13.76
CA GLU A 292 16.52 23.40 14.10
C GLU A 292 16.45 24.47 15.18
N ARG A 293 17.42 24.49 16.13
CA ARG A 293 17.45 25.46 17.23
C ARG A 293 17.73 26.85 16.70
N VAL A 294 18.72 26.97 15.81
CA VAL A 294 19.03 28.22 15.11
C VAL A 294 17.84 28.71 14.30
N LYS A 295 17.10 27.79 13.67
CA LYS A 295 15.88 28.10 12.89
C LYS A 295 14.64 28.34 13.74
N ARG A 296 14.72 28.14 15.06
CA ARG A 296 13.56 28.15 15.99
C ARG A 296 12.41 27.25 15.49
N ALA A 297 12.75 26.13 14.87
CA ALA A 297 11.77 25.19 14.34
C ALA A 297 11.01 24.51 15.49
N SER A 298 9.81 24.03 15.23
CA SER A 298 9.06 23.26 16.22
C SER A 298 8.12 22.31 15.52
N GLY A 299 7.66 21.30 16.22
CA GLY A 299 6.62 20.42 15.74
C GLY A 299 6.71 19.03 16.34
N THR A 300 5.83 18.17 15.86
CA THR A 300 5.68 16.81 16.36
C THR A 300 6.21 15.83 15.32
N VAL A 301 7.10 14.95 15.75
CA VAL A 301 7.51 13.77 14.99
C VAL A 301 6.63 12.61 15.39
N ILE A 302 6.04 11.93 14.41
CA ILE A 302 5.42 10.62 14.61
C ILE A 302 6.48 9.58 14.29
N VAL A 303 6.74 8.69 15.24
CA VAL A 303 7.61 7.53 15.06
C VAL A 303 6.73 6.29 15.05
N SER A 304 6.70 5.55 13.95
CA SER A 304 6.17 4.19 13.95
C SER A 304 7.19 3.30 14.64
N ALA A 305 6.80 2.62 15.71
CA ALA A 305 7.67 1.82 16.53
C ALA A 305 7.12 0.41 16.70
N ILE A 306 8.02 -0.58 16.64
CA ILE A 306 7.76 -1.96 17.03
C ILE A 306 8.32 -2.15 18.44
N ILE A 307 7.45 -2.49 19.38
CA ILE A 307 7.79 -2.82 20.76
C ILE A 307 7.83 -4.34 20.88
N SER A 308 8.96 -4.88 21.34
CA SER A 308 9.16 -6.32 21.52
C SER A 308 8.44 -6.85 22.76
N ARG A 309 8.37 -8.18 22.87
CA ARG A 309 7.72 -8.91 23.99
C ARG A 309 8.30 -8.62 25.37
N ASP A 310 9.54 -8.17 25.44
CA ASP A 310 10.21 -7.74 26.66
C ASP A 310 10.01 -6.23 26.95
N GLY A 311 9.32 -5.51 26.06
CA GLY A 311 9.04 -4.09 26.19
C GLY A 311 10.13 -3.16 25.68
N ALA A 312 11.18 -3.67 25.02
CA ALA A 312 12.13 -2.83 24.30
C ALA A 312 11.56 -2.34 22.96
N VAL A 313 12.10 -1.26 22.41
CA VAL A 313 11.77 -0.84 21.03
C VAL A 313 12.70 -1.58 20.08
N ALA A 314 12.15 -2.52 19.31
CA ALA A 314 12.88 -3.37 18.37
C ALA A 314 13.17 -2.64 17.05
N ASP A 315 12.20 -1.86 16.54
CA ASP A 315 12.37 -1.02 15.36
C ASP A 315 11.66 0.32 15.53
N ALA A 316 12.15 1.34 14.84
CA ALA A 316 11.58 2.67 14.87
C ALA A 316 11.94 3.46 13.60
N GLU A 317 10.92 3.96 12.90
CA GLU A 317 11.04 4.84 11.74
C GLU A 317 10.16 6.07 11.91
N ALA A 318 10.61 7.21 11.40
CA ALA A 318 9.77 8.41 11.37
C ALA A 318 8.64 8.22 10.34
N ALA A 319 7.41 8.20 10.83
CA ALA A 319 6.19 8.13 10.04
C ALA A 319 5.61 9.52 9.75
N SER A 320 6.08 10.58 10.41
CA SER A 320 5.87 11.97 10.02
C SER A 320 6.86 12.88 10.74
N SER A 321 7.40 13.91 10.10
CA SER A 321 8.31 14.84 10.76
C SER A 321 8.35 16.21 10.07
N PRO A 322 8.50 17.32 10.84
CA PRO A 322 8.74 18.64 10.26
C PRO A 322 10.13 18.83 9.66
N SER A 323 11.11 18.02 10.06
CA SER A 323 12.48 18.07 9.51
C SER A 323 13.23 16.76 9.68
N ALA A 324 14.20 16.50 8.80
CA ALA A 324 15.09 15.35 8.93
C ALA A 324 15.89 15.33 10.25
N GLY A 325 16.26 16.49 10.79
CA GLY A 325 16.95 16.59 12.08
C GLY A 325 16.06 16.12 13.24
N PHE A 326 14.80 16.57 13.28
CA PHE A 326 13.83 16.08 14.25
C PHE A 326 13.54 14.58 14.08
N SER A 327 13.45 14.08 12.84
CA SER A 327 13.29 12.65 12.56
C SER A 327 14.38 11.82 13.23
N GLN A 328 15.65 12.18 12.99
CA GLN A 328 16.78 11.44 13.53
C GLN A 328 16.84 11.50 15.06
N ALA A 329 16.61 12.69 15.64
CA ALA A 329 16.59 12.88 17.09
C ALA A 329 15.47 12.07 17.76
N ALA A 330 14.27 12.09 17.18
CA ALA A 330 13.12 11.33 17.69
C ALA A 330 13.36 9.83 17.63
N ILE A 331 13.79 9.28 16.48
CA ILE A 331 14.09 7.85 16.32
C ILE A 331 15.16 7.41 17.34
N THR A 332 16.23 8.20 17.49
CA THR A 332 17.34 7.89 18.42
C THR A 332 16.85 7.83 19.87
N ALA A 333 15.94 8.71 20.26
CA ALA A 333 15.34 8.70 21.58
C ALA A 333 14.38 7.54 21.77
N VAL A 334 13.43 7.35 20.84
CA VAL A 334 12.39 6.31 20.93
C VAL A 334 13.00 4.91 20.97
N LYS A 335 14.08 4.62 20.23
CA LYS A 335 14.80 3.33 20.31
C LYS A 335 15.32 3.00 21.73
N GLN A 336 15.49 3.99 22.59
CA GLN A 336 15.95 3.81 23.97
C GLN A 336 14.79 3.72 24.98
N TRP A 337 13.55 3.92 24.55
CA TRP A 337 12.40 3.84 25.44
C TRP A 337 12.16 2.39 25.89
N ARG A 338 11.48 2.24 27.02
CA ARG A 338 11.03 0.95 27.54
C ARG A 338 9.55 1.01 27.87
N TYR A 339 8.85 -0.05 27.55
CA TYR A 339 7.42 -0.24 27.73
C TYR A 339 7.18 -1.45 28.62
N ARG A 340 6.01 -1.50 29.26
CA ARG A 340 5.50 -2.73 29.84
C ARG A 340 5.17 -3.68 28.68
N PRO A 341 5.56 -4.96 28.74
CA PRO A 341 5.12 -5.96 27.77
C PRO A 341 3.61 -5.91 27.56
N TYR A 342 3.17 -5.87 26.31
CA TYR A 342 1.74 -5.99 26.00
C TYR A 342 1.35 -7.45 26.07
N LEU A 343 0.28 -7.74 26.82
CA LEU A 343 -0.21 -9.09 27.01
C LEU A 343 -1.49 -9.30 26.20
N LEU A 344 -1.49 -10.29 25.33
CA LEU A 344 -2.69 -10.82 24.68
C LEU A 344 -2.94 -12.22 25.24
N ASP A 345 -4.12 -12.44 25.82
CA ASP A 345 -4.47 -13.69 26.51
C ASP A 345 -3.43 -14.15 27.55
N GLY A 346 -2.83 -13.18 28.25
CA GLY A 346 -1.81 -13.42 29.27
C GLY A 346 -0.40 -13.72 28.74
N GLN A 347 -0.21 -13.75 27.42
CA GLN A 347 1.09 -13.97 26.78
C GLN A 347 1.67 -12.66 26.25
N PRO A 348 2.98 -12.38 26.43
CA PRO A 348 3.59 -11.18 25.89
C PRO A 348 3.70 -11.27 24.36
N VAL A 349 3.22 -10.23 23.69
CA VAL A 349 3.22 -10.10 22.23
C VAL A 349 3.96 -8.84 21.82
N GLU A 350 4.39 -8.80 20.56
CA GLU A 350 4.97 -7.58 20.01
C GLU A 350 3.86 -6.63 19.60
N VAL A 351 4.17 -5.34 19.55
CA VAL A 351 3.18 -4.30 19.31
C VAL A 351 3.72 -3.28 18.32
N MET A 352 2.91 -2.90 17.34
CA MET A 352 3.18 -1.72 16.52
C MET A 352 2.33 -0.56 17.03
N THR A 353 2.96 0.59 17.17
CA THR A 353 2.28 1.81 17.62
C THR A 353 2.94 3.04 17.03
N ASN A 354 2.16 4.11 16.89
CA ASN A 354 2.70 5.45 16.65
C ASN A 354 3.08 6.12 17.98
N VAL A 355 4.29 6.68 18.02
CA VAL A 355 4.84 7.42 19.16
C VAL A 355 5.00 8.89 18.76
N PHE A 356 4.53 9.78 19.61
CA PHE A 356 4.54 11.22 19.36
C PHE A 356 5.67 11.88 20.13
N VAL A 357 6.60 12.50 19.40
CA VAL A 357 7.75 13.19 19.98
C VAL A 357 7.64 14.68 19.65
N ASN A 358 7.40 15.49 20.67
CA ASN A 358 7.20 16.94 20.50
C ASN A 358 8.51 17.70 20.69
N PHE A 359 8.86 18.54 19.72
CA PHE A 359 9.94 19.51 19.81
C PHE A 359 9.34 20.91 19.92
N VAL A 360 9.60 21.58 21.04
CA VAL A 360 9.18 22.95 21.29
C VAL A 360 10.43 23.83 21.23
N ALA A 361 10.37 24.92 20.46
CA ALA A 361 11.46 25.89 20.43
C ALA A 361 11.61 26.53 21.83
N HIS A 362 12.83 26.55 22.35
CA HIS A 362 13.18 27.21 23.60
C HIS A 362 13.60 28.66 23.38
#